data_AF-A0A0K0F9V9-F1
#
_entry.id   AF-A0A0K0F9V9-F1
#
_cell.length_a   1.000
_cell.length_b   1.000
_cell.length_c   1.000
_cell.angle_alpha   90.00
_cell.angle_beta   90.00
_cell.angle_gamma   90.00
#
_symmetry.space_group_name_H-M   'P 1'
#
loop_
_entity.id
_entity.type
_entity.pdbx_description
1 polymer ?
#
loop_
_entity_poly.entity_id
_entity_poly.type
_entity_poly.pdbx_seq_one_letter_code
_entity_poly.pdbx_strand_id
1 'polypeptide(L)'
;MIDPSEGCSKCKQFQQNALDAYAIIKRMSTQKNRSAPELAEVVNLKKLNDEQAQYIINQRKVIERISNEKDELDSSNKHLKIKNEEMSSQYNDLILQLGDFRRKLEDITRELSETKKNNAEISKKNESFTKSMEQFVLCKKMLLTTFSIIQQIKSGQISGKLDKKSAAVVNNFDLDAAYDKVGLPKKSKKKNNNKVSVPVEKEDSDDDLEKLLLAEMDMSSSEGEEEKIEPSVSQSNTVCTPTEHTEDKVENKKVTKKVVRPAISKNTRKSTRVNREPTQMEEPLQPVVEKVANINKRASNTITGRKTKSVKEQISDMDIEKIKEKYKSDMEQMKKNVEAIKKTKSS
;
A
#
# COMPACT_ATOMS: atom_id res chain seq x y z
N MET A 1 -80.82 83.23 -65.29
CA MET A 1 -79.38 83.38 -64.98
C MET A 1 -79.31 84.14 -63.67
N ILE A 2 -78.99 83.45 -62.57
CA ILE A 2 -78.88 84.09 -61.25
C ILE A 2 -77.45 84.61 -61.15
N ASP A 3 -77.35 85.92 -60.89
CA ASP A 3 -76.11 86.65 -60.76
C ASP A 3 -75.29 86.10 -59.57
N PRO A 4 -74.04 85.63 -59.75
CA PRO A 4 -73.25 85.01 -58.66
C PRO A 4 -72.83 86.00 -57.56
N SER A 5 -73.15 87.29 -57.71
CA SER A 5 -72.66 88.39 -56.89
C SER A 5 -73.44 88.59 -55.58
N GLU A 6 -74.71 88.13 -55.49
CA GLU A 6 -75.55 88.24 -54.28
C GLU A 6 -75.63 86.94 -53.46
N GLY A 7 -74.47 86.35 -53.15
CA GLY A 7 -74.39 85.23 -52.22
C GLY A 7 -74.52 85.67 -50.76
N CYS A 8 -75.52 85.14 -50.02
CA CYS A 8 -75.71 85.29 -48.57
C CYS A 8 -74.37 85.23 -47.81
N SER A 9 -74.08 86.24 -46.98
CA SER A 9 -72.78 86.36 -46.29
C SER A 9 -72.46 85.14 -45.40
N LYS A 10 -73.48 84.54 -44.77
CA LYS A 10 -73.35 83.31 -43.99
C LYS A 10 -72.97 82.11 -44.85
N CYS A 11 -73.46 82.04 -46.10
CA CYS A 11 -73.10 80.99 -47.04
C CYS A 11 -71.65 81.15 -47.53
N LYS A 12 -71.18 82.39 -47.74
CA LYS A 12 -69.77 82.66 -48.07
C LYS A 12 -68.83 82.26 -46.93
N GLN A 13 -69.21 82.57 -45.68
CA GLN A 13 -68.43 82.17 -44.51
C GLN A 13 -68.41 80.65 -44.31
N PHE A 14 -69.54 79.97 -44.54
CA PHE A 14 -69.59 78.51 -44.48
C PHE A 14 -68.73 77.85 -45.56
N GLN A 15 -68.76 78.38 -46.79
CA GLN A 15 -67.88 77.91 -47.86
C GLN A 15 -66.40 78.12 -47.54
N GLN A 16 -66.04 79.28 -46.98
CA GLN A 16 -64.66 79.55 -46.56
C GLN A 16 -64.23 78.60 -45.45
N ASN A 17 -65.06 78.39 -44.43
CA ASN A 17 -64.77 77.45 -43.33
C ASN A 17 -64.63 76.01 -43.85
N ALA A 18 -65.45 75.60 -44.82
CA ALA A 18 -65.36 74.28 -45.44
C ALA A 18 -64.06 74.12 -46.26
N LEU A 19 -63.64 75.17 -46.98
CA LEU A 19 -62.38 75.20 -47.72
C LEU A 19 -61.17 75.18 -46.78
N ASP A 20 -61.22 75.91 -45.68
CA ASP A 20 -60.16 75.94 -44.67
C ASP A 20 -60.06 74.59 -43.95
N ALA A 21 -61.19 73.98 -43.57
CA ALA A 21 -61.22 72.64 -42.99
C ALA A 21 -60.67 71.59 -43.98
N TYR A 22 -61.05 71.67 -45.26
CA TYR A 22 -60.50 70.81 -46.30
C TYR A 22 -58.99 71.02 -46.48
N ALA A 23 -58.51 72.26 -46.43
CA ALA A 23 -57.08 72.57 -46.51
C ALA A 23 -56.30 72.01 -45.31
N ILE A 24 -56.86 72.08 -44.09
CA ILE A 24 -56.27 71.50 -42.88
C ILE A 24 -56.23 69.97 -42.99
N ILE A 25 -57.35 69.33 -43.37
CA ILE A 25 -57.42 67.87 -43.56
C ILE A 25 -56.45 67.42 -44.65
N LYS A 26 -56.33 68.16 -45.74
CA LYS A 26 -55.39 67.87 -46.82
C LYS A 26 -53.95 67.96 -46.35
N ARG A 27 -53.58 68.99 -45.56
CA ARG A 27 -52.23 69.10 -44.95
C ARG A 27 -51.92 67.95 -43.99
N MET A 28 -52.87 67.60 -43.12
CA MET A 28 -52.75 66.48 -42.17
C MET A 28 -52.68 65.13 -42.89
N SER A 29 -53.46 64.96 -43.97
CA SER A 29 -53.44 63.75 -44.80
C SER A 29 -52.14 63.62 -45.59
N THR A 30 -51.54 64.73 -46.04
CA THR A 30 -50.21 64.71 -46.68
C THR A 30 -49.07 64.55 -45.70
N GLN A 31 -49.25 64.90 -44.41
CA GLN A 31 -48.33 64.53 -43.32
C GLN A 31 -48.39 63.03 -42.96
N LYS A 32 -49.44 62.32 -43.38
CA LYS A 32 -49.53 60.86 -43.24
C LYS A 32 -48.59 60.11 -44.21
N ASN A 33 -48.05 60.81 -45.21
CA ASN A 33 -46.81 60.41 -45.85
C ASN A 33 -45.68 60.82 -44.90
N ARG A 34 -45.42 59.98 -43.90
CA ARG A 34 -44.15 60.00 -43.17
C ARG A 34 -43.07 60.26 -44.18
N SER A 35 -42.30 61.33 -44.00
CA SER A 35 -41.24 61.68 -44.93
C SER A 35 -40.40 60.43 -45.17
N ALA A 36 -39.98 60.14 -46.41
CA ALA A 36 -39.13 58.98 -46.72
C ALA A 36 -38.02 58.69 -45.67
N PRO A 37 -37.37 59.70 -45.05
CA PRO A 37 -36.47 59.47 -43.92
C PRO A 37 -37.11 58.85 -42.65
N GLU A 38 -38.33 59.22 -42.25
CA GLU A 38 -39.01 58.60 -41.09
C GLU A 38 -39.34 57.12 -41.30
N LEU A 39 -39.65 56.71 -42.53
CA LEU A 39 -39.88 55.29 -42.84
C LEU A 39 -38.59 54.48 -42.77
N ALA A 40 -37.48 55.05 -43.25
CA ALA A 40 -36.15 54.43 -43.18
C ALA A 40 -35.68 54.28 -41.72
N GLU A 41 -35.95 55.27 -40.86
CA GLU A 41 -35.66 55.21 -39.44
C GLU A 41 -36.43 54.06 -38.75
N VAL A 42 -37.72 53.90 -39.04
CA VAL A 42 -38.52 52.78 -38.50
C VAL A 42 -37.98 51.42 -38.94
N VAL A 43 -37.53 51.28 -40.19
CA VAL A 43 -36.90 50.04 -40.68
C VAL A 43 -35.58 49.76 -39.95
N ASN A 44 -34.75 50.78 -39.74
CA ASN A 44 -33.49 50.66 -39.00
C ASN A 44 -33.74 50.27 -37.54
N LEU A 45 -34.72 50.89 -36.87
CA LEU A 45 -35.11 50.54 -35.50
C LEU A 45 -35.63 49.10 -35.41
N LYS A 46 -36.40 48.65 -36.41
CA LYS A 46 -36.84 47.25 -36.48
C LYS A 46 -35.66 46.30 -36.62
N LYS A 47 -34.71 46.59 -37.52
CA LYS A 47 -33.50 45.78 -37.69
C LYS A 47 -32.67 45.73 -36.41
N LEU A 48 -32.48 46.87 -35.73
CA LEU A 48 -31.77 46.95 -34.46
C LEU A 48 -32.48 46.12 -33.37
N ASN A 49 -33.81 46.16 -33.32
CA ASN A 49 -34.59 45.35 -32.38
C ASN A 49 -34.45 43.85 -32.67
N ASP A 50 -34.47 43.44 -33.94
CA ASP A 50 -34.26 42.05 -34.34
C ASP A 50 -32.83 41.58 -33.98
N GLU A 51 -31.82 42.41 -34.20
CA GLU A 51 -30.42 42.15 -33.78
C GLU A 51 -30.29 42.04 -32.25
N GLN A 52 -30.93 42.94 -31.51
CA GLN A 52 -30.96 42.91 -30.05
C GLN A 52 -31.67 41.66 -29.53
N ALA A 53 -32.79 41.26 -30.15
CA ALA A 53 -33.50 40.02 -29.81
C ALA A 53 -32.62 38.78 -30.04
N GLN A 54 -31.92 38.72 -31.18
CA GLN A 54 -30.97 37.64 -31.46
C GLN A 54 -29.81 37.60 -30.45
N TYR A 55 -29.27 38.77 -30.10
CA TYR A 55 -28.24 38.87 -29.07
C TYR A 55 -28.73 38.32 -27.72
N ILE A 56 -29.94 38.69 -27.29
CA ILE A 56 -30.54 38.19 -26.04
C ILE A 56 -30.73 36.67 -26.09
N ILE A 57 -31.22 36.13 -27.21
CA ILE A 57 -31.38 34.67 -27.39
C ILE A 57 -30.03 33.95 -27.27
N ASN A 58 -28.99 34.48 -27.91
CA ASN A 58 -27.64 33.90 -27.85
C ASN A 58 -27.06 33.96 -26.43
N GLN A 59 -27.26 35.08 -25.71
CA GLN A 59 -26.85 35.20 -24.30
C GLN A 59 -27.56 34.17 -23.42
N ARG A 60 -28.87 33.96 -23.60
CA ARG A 60 -29.62 32.91 -22.87
C ARG A 60 -29.05 31.52 -23.12
N LYS A 61 -28.74 31.17 -24.37
CA LYS A 61 -28.10 29.88 -24.71
C LYS A 61 -26.71 29.72 -24.09
N VAL A 62 -25.94 30.81 -23.98
CA VAL A 62 -24.63 30.77 -23.30
C VAL A 62 -24.81 30.54 -21.80
N ILE A 63 -25.75 31.26 -21.15
CA ILE A 63 -26.06 31.08 -19.73
C ILE A 63 -26.53 29.65 -19.45
N GLU A 64 -27.39 29.10 -20.29
CA GLU A 64 -27.87 27.71 -20.16
C GLU A 64 -26.72 26.70 -20.26
N ARG A 65 -25.80 26.86 -21.23
CA ARG A 65 -24.62 26.00 -21.33
C ARG A 65 -23.72 26.09 -20.10
N ILE A 66 -23.44 27.31 -19.62
CA ILE A 66 -22.64 27.52 -18.41
C ILE A 66 -23.32 26.89 -17.18
N SER A 67 -24.65 26.98 -17.10
CA SER A 67 -25.41 26.36 -16.01
C SER A 67 -25.28 24.83 -16.03
N ASN A 68 -25.42 24.21 -17.20
CA ASN A 68 -25.28 22.77 -17.36
C ASN A 68 -23.84 22.30 -17.03
N GLU A 69 -22.82 23.00 -17.53
CA GLU A 69 -21.42 22.71 -17.20
C GLU A 69 -21.14 22.85 -15.70
N LYS A 70 -21.75 23.83 -15.04
CA LYS A 70 -21.65 23.99 -13.58
C LYS A 70 -22.26 22.79 -12.85
N ASP A 71 -23.45 22.35 -13.24
CA ASP A 71 -24.12 21.22 -12.59
C ASP A 71 -23.34 19.91 -12.79
N GLU A 72 -22.74 19.70 -13.95
CA GLU A 72 -21.83 18.59 -14.22
C GLU A 72 -20.58 18.64 -13.34
N LEU A 73 -19.96 19.82 -13.19
CA LEU A 73 -18.81 20.01 -12.30
C LEU A 73 -19.17 19.80 -10.83
N ASP A 74 -20.34 20.26 -10.39
CA ASP A 74 -20.82 20.04 -9.03
C ASP A 74 -21.10 18.55 -8.75
N SER A 75 -21.65 17.82 -9.73
CA SER A 75 -21.81 16.37 -9.67
C SER A 75 -20.46 15.64 -9.59
N SER A 76 -19.51 16.04 -10.44
CA SER A 76 -18.15 15.47 -10.45
C SER A 76 -17.43 15.72 -9.12
N ASN A 77 -17.53 16.94 -8.56
CA ASN A 77 -16.97 17.28 -7.26
C ASN A 77 -17.56 16.45 -6.12
N LYS A 78 -18.88 16.20 -6.13
CA LYS A 78 -19.53 15.31 -5.16
C LYS A 78 -18.96 13.89 -5.25
N HIS A 79 -18.80 13.35 -6.46
CA HIS A 79 -18.23 12.02 -6.66
C HIS A 79 -16.77 11.93 -6.18
N LEU A 80 -15.94 12.93 -6.49
CA LEU A 80 -14.56 13.01 -6.02
C LEU A 80 -14.48 13.09 -4.50
N LYS A 81 -15.39 13.82 -3.85
CA LYS A 81 -15.46 13.90 -2.39
C LYS A 81 -15.74 12.53 -1.77
N ILE A 82 -16.73 11.80 -2.29
CA ILE A 82 -17.06 10.44 -1.83
C ILE A 82 -15.85 9.51 -2.00
N LYS A 83 -15.22 9.54 -3.18
CA LYS A 83 -14.04 8.71 -3.45
C LYS A 83 -12.87 9.03 -2.52
N ASN A 84 -12.68 10.30 -2.17
CA ASN A 84 -11.64 10.72 -1.23
C ASN A 84 -11.94 10.24 0.20
N GLU A 85 -13.20 10.26 0.63
CA GLU A 85 -13.64 9.72 1.92
C GLU A 85 -13.42 8.20 1.97
N GLU A 86 -13.76 7.47 0.90
CA GLU A 86 -13.52 6.03 0.78
C GLU A 86 -12.02 5.68 0.87
N MET A 87 -11.18 6.37 0.09
CA MET A 87 -9.72 6.20 0.13
C MET A 87 -9.16 6.50 1.52
N SER A 88 -9.69 7.52 2.20
CA SER A 88 -9.29 7.86 3.57
C SER A 88 -9.68 6.75 4.56
N SER A 89 -10.85 6.13 4.39
CA SER A 89 -11.26 4.97 5.20
C SER A 89 -10.32 3.80 4.98
N GLN A 90 -10.04 3.43 3.73
CA GLN A 90 -9.13 2.34 3.38
C GLN A 90 -7.72 2.57 3.94
N TYR A 91 -7.23 3.81 3.88
CA TYR A 91 -5.95 4.19 4.47
C TYR A 91 -5.91 3.98 5.99
N ASN A 92 -6.98 4.36 6.70
CA ASN A 92 -7.07 4.16 8.14
C ASN A 92 -7.14 2.67 8.51
N ASP A 93 -7.88 1.86 7.74
CA ASP A 93 -7.95 0.41 7.94
C ASP A 93 -6.57 -0.25 7.76
N LEU A 94 -5.81 0.17 6.74
CA LEU A 94 -4.43 -0.30 6.54
C LEU A 94 -3.51 0.07 7.71
N ILE A 95 -3.65 1.27 8.29
CA ILE A 95 -2.90 1.66 9.48
C ILE A 95 -3.22 0.73 10.66
N LEU A 96 -4.49 0.42 10.88
CA LEU A 96 -4.92 -0.49 11.96
C LEU A 96 -4.34 -1.89 11.75
N GLN A 97 -4.43 -2.43 10.53
CA GLN A 97 -3.86 -3.73 10.18
C GLN A 97 -2.34 -3.77 10.40
N LEU A 98 -1.61 -2.72 10.02
CA LEU A 98 -0.17 -2.60 10.29
C LEU A 98 0.13 -2.60 11.80
N GLY A 99 -0.71 -1.93 12.61
CA GLY A 99 -0.63 -1.98 14.06
C GLY A 99 -0.82 -3.39 14.63
N ASP A 100 -1.76 -4.15 14.07
CA ASP A 100 -2.01 -5.54 14.48
C ASP A 100 -0.85 -6.47 14.09
N PHE A 101 -0.32 -6.35 12.87
CA PHE A 101 0.84 -7.13 12.44
C PHE A 101 2.07 -6.85 13.30
N ARG A 102 2.30 -5.59 13.66
CA ARG A 102 3.38 -5.22 14.57
C ARG A 102 3.25 -5.90 15.92
N ARG A 103 2.05 -5.89 16.52
CA ARG A 103 1.80 -6.58 17.80
C ARG A 103 2.05 -8.09 17.70
N LYS A 104 1.54 -8.72 16.64
CA LYS A 104 1.79 -10.16 16.38
C LYS A 104 3.28 -10.47 16.24
N LEU A 105 4.05 -9.63 15.55
CA LEU A 105 5.51 -9.81 15.44
C LEU A 105 6.22 -9.67 16.78
N GLU A 106 5.80 -8.72 17.62
CA GLU A 106 6.34 -8.54 18.97
C GLU A 106 6.05 -9.75 19.87
N ASP A 107 4.86 -10.34 19.76
CA ASP A 107 4.48 -11.55 20.50
C ASP A 107 5.26 -12.79 20.01
N ILE A 108 5.34 -13.02 18.70
CA ILE A 108 6.15 -14.11 18.12
C ILE A 108 7.62 -13.99 18.53
N THR A 109 8.17 -12.77 18.55
CA THR A 109 9.55 -12.53 18.96
C THR A 109 9.76 -12.90 20.44
N ARG A 110 8.76 -12.61 21.30
CA ARG A 110 8.78 -12.98 22.72
C ARG A 110 8.74 -14.50 22.90
N GLU A 111 7.82 -15.17 22.21
CA GLU A 111 7.70 -16.63 22.23
C GLU A 111 8.99 -17.31 21.75
N LEU A 112 9.57 -16.84 20.65
CA LEU A 112 10.84 -17.37 20.13
C LEU A 112 11.98 -17.24 21.15
N SER A 113 12.05 -16.11 21.86
CA SER A 113 13.04 -15.90 22.92
C SER A 113 12.85 -16.87 24.09
N GLU A 114 11.59 -17.15 24.46
CA GLU A 114 11.27 -18.10 25.52
C GLU A 114 11.60 -19.54 25.10
N THR A 115 11.21 -19.96 23.89
CA THR A 115 11.58 -21.26 23.32
C THR A 115 13.09 -21.44 23.27
N LYS A 116 13.85 -20.42 22.87
CA LYS A 116 15.32 -20.47 22.85
C LYS A 116 15.90 -20.70 24.26
N LYS A 117 15.35 -20.04 25.27
CA LYS A 117 15.76 -20.23 26.68
C LYS A 117 15.45 -21.65 27.16
N ASN A 118 14.25 -22.15 26.88
CA ASN A 118 13.83 -23.50 27.27
C ASN A 118 14.69 -24.57 26.58
N ASN A 119 14.99 -24.39 25.29
CA ASN A 119 15.86 -25.31 24.56
C ASN A 119 17.28 -25.33 25.12
N ALA A 120 17.83 -24.17 25.50
CA ALA A 120 19.13 -24.09 26.16
C ALA A 120 19.14 -24.81 27.52
N GLU A 121 18.05 -24.75 28.28
CA GLU A 121 17.91 -25.48 29.54
C GLU A 121 17.83 -27.00 29.31
N ILE A 122 17.05 -27.45 28.32
CA ILE A 122 16.95 -28.87 27.94
C ILE A 122 18.31 -29.39 27.49
N SER A 123 19.05 -28.63 26.67
CA SER A 123 20.41 -29.01 26.23
C SER A 123 21.34 -29.26 27.42
N LYS A 124 21.33 -28.36 28.42
CA LYS A 124 22.13 -28.53 29.64
C LYS A 124 21.74 -29.76 30.45
N LYS A 125 20.43 -30.03 30.58
CA LYS A 125 19.93 -31.23 31.25
C LYS A 125 20.37 -32.49 30.50
N ASN A 126 20.28 -32.48 29.17
CA ASN A 126 20.70 -33.60 28.34
C ASN A 126 22.21 -33.89 28.50
N GLU A 127 23.06 -32.85 28.46
CA GLU A 127 24.50 -33.00 28.73
C GLU A 127 24.79 -33.62 30.11
N SER A 128 24.05 -33.19 31.14
CA SER A 128 24.21 -33.76 32.49
C SER A 128 23.77 -35.22 32.57
N PHE A 129 22.70 -35.58 31.84
CA PHE A 129 22.21 -36.95 31.75
C PHE A 129 23.20 -37.84 30.99
N THR A 130 23.75 -37.39 29.86
CA THR A 130 24.78 -38.10 29.10
C THR A 130 26.00 -38.41 29.97
N LYS A 131 26.50 -37.42 30.72
CA LYS A 131 27.63 -37.64 31.66
C LYS A 131 27.30 -38.67 32.73
N SER A 132 26.09 -38.62 33.29
CA SER A 132 25.64 -39.59 34.31
C SER A 132 25.50 -40.99 33.72
N MET A 133 25.01 -41.10 32.48
CA MET A 133 24.90 -42.35 31.75
C MET A 133 26.27 -42.94 31.41
N GLU A 134 27.24 -42.12 31.00
CA GLU A 134 28.63 -42.54 30.77
C GLU A 134 29.27 -43.10 32.06
N GLN A 135 29.08 -42.43 33.20
CA GLN A 135 29.53 -42.92 34.50
C GLN A 135 28.86 -44.25 34.87
N PHE A 136 27.54 -44.36 34.67
CA PHE A 136 26.82 -45.60 34.90
C PHE A 136 27.37 -46.75 34.05
N VAL A 137 27.62 -46.51 32.76
CA VAL A 137 28.21 -47.50 31.85
C VAL A 137 29.61 -47.90 32.30
N LEU A 138 30.44 -46.96 32.78
CA LEU A 138 31.77 -47.25 33.30
C LEU A 138 31.71 -48.12 34.56
N CYS A 139 30.86 -47.76 35.53
CA CYS A 139 30.62 -48.55 36.74
C CYS A 139 30.14 -49.96 36.40
N LYS A 140 29.20 -50.09 35.45
CA LYS A 140 28.72 -51.38 34.96
C LYS A 140 29.87 -52.21 34.37
N LYS A 141 30.73 -51.63 33.53
CA LYS A 141 31.91 -52.31 32.96
C LYS A 141 32.90 -52.76 34.05
N MET A 142 33.17 -51.93 35.05
CA MET A 142 34.03 -52.29 36.18
C MET A 142 33.47 -53.47 36.99
N LEU A 143 32.17 -53.47 37.27
CA LEU A 143 31.50 -54.57 37.96
C LEU A 143 31.60 -55.88 37.18
N LEU A 144 31.31 -55.86 35.87
CA LEU A 144 31.42 -57.03 35.00
C LEU A 144 32.87 -57.56 34.90
N THR A 145 33.85 -56.67 34.87
CA THR A 145 35.27 -57.05 34.91
C THR A 145 35.62 -57.73 36.22
N THR A 146 35.12 -57.20 37.34
CA THR A 146 35.32 -57.77 38.68
C THR A 146 34.68 -59.17 38.78
N PHE A 147 33.47 -59.34 38.25
CA PHE A 147 32.82 -60.66 38.20
C PHE A 147 33.61 -61.66 37.36
N SER A 148 34.19 -61.22 36.24
CA SER A 148 35.07 -62.06 35.41
C SER A 148 36.31 -62.53 36.17
N ILE A 149 36.94 -61.66 36.97
CA ILE A 149 38.09 -62.02 37.82
C ILE A 149 37.69 -63.04 38.89
N ILE A 150 36.56 -62.82 39.59
CA ILE A 150 36.06 -63.76 40.60
C ILE A 150 35.78 -65.13 39.97
N GLN A 151 35.21 -65.16 38.76
CA GLN A 151 34.97 -66.38 38.01
C GLN A 151 36.28 -67.12 37.66
N GLN A 152 37.32 -66.39 37.22
CA GLN A 152 38.64 -66.97 36.99
C GLN A 152 39.23 -67.58 38.26
N ILE A 153 39.11 -66.90 39.41
CA ILE A 153 39.56 -67.43 40.71
C ILE A 153 38.82 -68.72 41.06
N LYS A 154 37.48 -68.75 40.92
CA LYS A 154 36.65 -69.95 41.18
C LYS A 154 37.00 -71.13 40.26
N SER A 155 37.30 -70.86 38.99
CA SER A 155 37.65 -71.89 38.01
C SER A 155 39.01 -72.57 38.25
N GLY A 156 39.76 -72.12 39.27
CA GLY A 156 41.04 -72.71 39.64
C GLY A 156 42.26 -72.09 38.95
N GLN A 157 42.07 -71.15 38.01
CA GLN A 157 43.19 -70.51 37.29
C GLN A 157 44.15 -69.73 38.21
N ILE A 158 43.68 -69.25 39.37
CA ILE A 158 44.46 -68.40 40.30
C ILE A 158 44.33 -68.86 41.78
N SER A 159 43.57 -69.94 42.02
CA SER A 159 43.14 -70.39 43.36
C SER A 159 44.29 -70.76 44.32
N GLY A 160 45.42 -71.25 43.79
CA GLY A 160 46.54 -71.74 44.62
C GLY A 160 47.30 -70.69 45.44
N LYS A 161 47.01 -69.39 45.29
CA LYS A 161 47.71 -68.29 45.98
C LYS A 161 46.87 -67.58 47.05
N LEU A 162 45.60 -67.94 47.23
CA LEU A 162 44.74 -67.33 48.25
C LEU A 162 44.86 -68.04 49.60
N ASP A 163 44.77 -67.27 50.68
CA ASP A 163 44.68 -67.83 52.02
C ASP A 163 43.30 -68.49 52.24
N LYS A 164 43.21 -69.41 53.22
CA LYS A 164 41.98 -70.19 53.46
C LYS A 164 40.74 -69.32 53.71
N LYS A 165 40.91 -68.14 54.30
CA LYS A 165 39.80 -67.21 54.57
C LYS A 165 39.29 -66.56 53.27
N SER A 166 40.18 -66.03 52.43
CA SER A 166 39.76 -65.42 51.16
C SER A 166 39.17 -66.44 50.18
N ALA A 167 39.70 -67.67 50.16
CA ALA A 167 39.14 -68.75 49.35
C ALA A 167 37.70 -69.09 49.75
N ALA A 168 37.39 -69.12 51.05
CA ALA A 168 36.03 -69.35 51.54
C ALA A 168 35.06 -68.23 51.13
N VAL A 169 35.48 -66.96 51.21
CA VAL A 169 34.67 -65.80 50.81
C VAL A 169 34.35 -65.84 49.31
N VAL A 170 35.35 -66.13 48.47
CA VAL A 170 35.15 -66.23 47.01
C VAL A 170 34.20 -67.38 46.67
N ASN A 171 34.37 -68.55 47.29
CA ASN A 171 33.52 -69.71 47.02
C ASN A 171 32.04 -69.46 47.38
N ASN A 172 31.79 -68.76 48.49
CA ASN A 172 30.45 -68.40 48.95
C ASN A 172 29.78 -67.27 48.14
N PHE A 173 30.53 -66.56 47.28
CA PHE A 173 29.97 -65.47 46.47
C PHE A 173 29.14 -66.00 45.29
N ASP A 174 27.83 -65.73 45.28
CA ASP A 174 26.93 -66.15 44.20
C ASP A 174 27.07 -65.23 42.97
N LEU A 175 27.86 -65.68 42.00
CA LEU A 175 28.13 -64.97 40.74
C LEU A 175 26.89 -64.88 39.86
N ASP A 176 26.06 -65.91 39.82
CA ASP A 176 24.89 -65.96 38.93
C ASP A 176 23.81 -64.98 39.42
N ALA A 177 23.56 -64.94 40.73
CA ALA A 177 22.68 -63.93 41.32
C ALA A 177 23.22 -62.49 41.14
N ALA A 178 24.54 -62.31 41.16
CA ALA A 178 25.16 -61.01 40.94
C ALA A 178 25.05 -60.54 39.48
N TYR A 179 25.24 -61.42 38.50
CA TYR A 179 25.04 -61.11 37.07
C TYR A 179 23.58 -60.77 36.75
N ASP A 180 22.63 -61.48 37.37
CA ASP A 180 21.20 -61.23 37.19
C ASP A 180 20.79 -59.84 37.67
N LYS A 181 21.36 -59.36 38.79
CA LYS A 181 21.08 -58.02 39.33
C LYS A 181 21.66 -56.89 38.50
N VAL A 182 22.80 -57.09 37.82
CA VAL A 182 23.45 -56.05 37.01
C VAL A 182 22.84 -55.96 35.60
N GLY A 183 21.84 -56.79 35.30
CA GLY A 183 21.06 -56.70 34.07
C GLY A 183 21.91 -57.02 32.84
N LEU A 184 22.60 -58.15 32.86
CA LEU A 184 22.92 -58.81 31.59
C LEU A 184 21.64 -59.45 31.07
N PRO A 185 21.26 -59.23 29.80
CA PRO A 185 20.21 -60.04 29.21
C PRO A 185 20.67 -61.49 29.29
N LYS A 186 19.98 -62.31 30.12
CA LYS A 186 20.18 -63.76 30.09
C LYS A 186 20.06 -64.17 28.63
N LYS A 187 21.14 -64.71 28.06
CA LYS A 187 21.04 -65.45 26.80
C LYS A 187 20.13 -66.63 27.08
N SER A 188 18.82 -66.43 26.94
CA SER A 188 17.86 -67.51 26.98
C SER A 188 18.33 -68.49 25.91
N LYS A 189 18.69 -69.70 26.33
CA LYS A 189 18.96 -70.79 25.40
C LYS A 189 17.73 -70.92 24.51
N LYS A 190 17.89 -70.59 23.23
CA LYS A 190 16.90 -70.74 22.18
C LYS A 190 16.44 -72.20 22.18
N LYS A 191 15.34 -72.49 22.87
CA LYS A 191 14.67 -73.78 22.85
C LYS A 191 13.83 -73.77 21.57
N ASN A 192 14.36 -74.38 20.50
CA ASN A 192 13.58 -74.73 19.32
C ASN A 192 12.37 -75.53 19.79
N ASN A 193 11.17 -75.00 19.58
CA ASN A 193 9.94 -75.79 19.58
C ASN A 193 8.88 -75.11 18.69
N ASN A 194 8.58 -75.80 17.59
CA ASN A 194 7.34 -75.90 16.83
C ASN A 194 6.22 -74.86 17.01
N LYS A 195 5.91 -74.21 15.88
CA LYS A 195 4.63 -74.29 15.14
C LYS A 195 3.36 -74.36 16.01
N VAL A 196 2.73 -73.20 16.23
CA VAL A 196 1.27 -73.06 16.32
C VAL A 196 0.87 -71.80 15.57
N SER A 197 -0.10 -71.97 14.68
CA SER A 197 -0.70 -70.97 13.80
C SER A 197 -1.97 -70.36 14.44
N VAL A 198 -2.30 -69.14 13.98
CA VAL A 198 -3.63 -68.45 13.99
C VAL A 198 -3.93 -67.54 15.22
N PRO A 199 -4.64 -66.41 15.09
CA PRO A 199 -4.82 -65.45 13.98
C PRO A 199 -4.31 -64.03 14.32
N VAL A 200 -4.10 -63.23 13.27
CA VAL A 200 -3.75 -61.81 13.30
C VAL A 200 -5.00 -60.99 13.61
N GLU A 201 -5.06 -60.37 14.79
CA GLU A 201 -5.83 -59.15 14.99
C GLU A 201 -4.93 -57.94 14.67
N LYS A 202 -5.54 -56.98 13.98
CA LYS A 202 -4.95 -55.76 13.47
C LYS A 202 -4.57 -54.86 14.64
N GLU A 203 -3.29 -54.55 14.77
CA GLU A 203 -2.85 -53.34 15.45
C GLU A 203 -1.94 -52.57 14.49
N ASP A 204 -2.22 -51.27 14.45
CA ASP A 204 -1.83 -50.32 13.43
C ASP A 204 -0.31 -50.19 13.30
N SER A 205 0.15 -50.33 12.06
CA SER A 205 1.55 -50.20 11.69
C SER A 205 1.95 -48.73 11.66
N ASP A 206 2.98 -48.36 12.41
CA ASP A 206 3.71 -47.09 12.33
C ASP A 206 4.29 -46.81 10.91
N ASP A 207 4.22 -47.77 9.98
CA ASP A 207 4.65 -47.59 8.59
C ASP A 207 3.76 -46.62 7.79
N ASP A 208 2.51 -46.39 8.21
CA ASP A 208 1.61 -45.46 7.50
C ASP A 208 1.94 -43.99 7.78
N LEU A 209 2.56 -43.67 8.91
CA LEU A 209 2.97 -42.29 9.23
C LEU A 209 4.21 -41.87 8.43
N GLU A 210 5.16 -42.79 8.22
CA GLU A 210 6.35 -42.53 7.40
C GLU A 210 5.98 -42.38 5.91
N LYS A 211 5.01 -43.17 5.43
CA LYS A 211 4.45 -43.03 4.08
C LYS A 211 3.69 -41.73 3.85
N LEU A 212 2.98 -41.23 4.87
CA LEU A 212 2.25 -39.97 4.79
C LEU A 212 3.22 -38.77 4.71
N LEU A 213 4.29 -38.80 5.51
CA LEU A 213 5.33 -37.75 5.50
C LEU A 213 6.13 -37.72 4.18
N LEU A 214 6.40 -38.88 3.58
CA LEU A 214 7.05 -38.96 2.27
C LEU A 214 6.14 -38.47 1.14
N ALA A 215 4.83 -38.77 1.20
CA ALA A 215 3.87 -38.32 0.19
C ALA A 215 3.61 -36.81 0.22
N GLU A 216 3.78 -36.15 1.37
CA GLU A 216 3.56 -34.71 1.51
C GLU A 216 4.79 -33.87 1.05
N MET A 217 5.98 -34.49 1.01
CA MET A 217 7.20 -33.84 0.48
C MET A 217 7.33 -33.91 -1.05
N ASP A 218 6.64 -34.84 -1.72
CA ASP A 218 6.73 -35.02 -3.18
C ASP A 218 5.64 -34.25 -3.97
N MET A 219 4.80 -33.46 -3.30
CA MET A 219 3.69 -32.72 -3.92
C MET A 219 4.02 -31.27 -4.35
N SER A 220 5.29 -30.92 -4.49
CA SER A 220 5.71 -29.63 -5.08
C SER A 220 6.67 -29.82 -6.25
N SER A 221 6.20 -30.45 -7.33
CA SER A 221 6.67 -30.13 -8.69
C SER A 221 5.78 -30.74 -9.78
N SER A 222 4.89 -29.94 -10.36
CA SER A 222 4.49 -30.06 -11.77
C SER A 222 4.43 -28.64 -12.35
N GLU A 223 5.45 -28.22 -13.09
CA GLU A 223 5.61 -28.34 -14.55
C GLU A 223 4.85 -27.27 -15.35
N GLY A 224 5.65 -26.47 -16.05
CA GLY A 224 5.27 -25.38 -16.95
C GLY A 224 6.51 -24.74 -17.61
N GLU A 225 7.29 -25.58 -18.29
CA GLU A 225 8.14 -25.34 -19.48
C GLU A 225 9.43 -24.47 -19.44
N GLU A 226 10.53 -25.16 -19.80
CA GLU A 226 11.71 -24.78 -20.61
C GLU A 226 12.65 -23.67 -20.07
N GLU A 227 13.98 -23.81 -19.97
CA GLU A 227 14.93 -24.47 -20.87
C GLU A 227 16.30 -24.66 -20.13
N LYS A 228 16.82 -25.89 -20.18
CA LYS A 228 18.24 -26.31 -20.27
C LYS A 228 19.33 -25.47 -19.57
N ILE A 229 20.02 -26.08 -18.59
CA ILE A 229 21.50 -26.34 -18.57
C ILE A 229 21.85 -27.14 -17.29
N GLU A 230 22.47 -28.30 -17.50
CA GLU A 230 23.18 -29.17 -16.54
C GLU A 230 24.70 -28.84 -16.55
N PRO A 231 25.58 -29.39 -15.68
CA PRO A 231 25.57 -29.37 -14.22
C PRO A 231 26.98 -29.07 -13.64
N SER A 232 27.12 -28.68 -12.36
CA SER A 232 28.31 -29.08 -11.58
C SER A 232 28.12 -29.00 -10.07
N VAL A 233 28.39 -30.14 -9.45
CA VAL A 233 28.47 -30.53 -8.04
C VAL A 233 29.41 -29.62 -7.22
N SER A 234 29.05 -29.30 -5.97
CA SER A 234 29.87 -29.57 -4.76
C SER A 234 29.22 -29.05 -3.47
N GLN A 235 29.10 -29.97 -2.52
CA GLN A 235 28.66 -29.80 -1.14
C GLN A 235 29.67 -28.99 -0.32
N SER A 236 29.20 -28.20 0.65
CA SER A 236 29.68 -28.29 2.05
C SER A 236 28.88 -27.35 2.96
N ASN A 237 28.30 -27.94 4.00
CA ASN A 237 27.78 -27.24 5.16
C ASN A 237 28.96 -26.67 5.96
N THR A 238 28.87 -25.43 6.44
CA THR A 238 29.63 -25.02 7.62
C THR A 238 28.83 -24.00 8.44
N VAL A 239 28.54 -24.44 9.66
CA VAL A 239 27.98 -23.68 10.77
C VAL A 239 29.00 -22.63 11.22
N CYS A 240 28.61 -21.36 11.30
CA CYS A 240 29.40 -20.33 11.98
C CYS A 240 28.60 -19.72 13.14
N THR A 241 28.98 -20.16 14.33
CA THR A 241 28.83 -19.50 15.63
C THR A 241 29.57 -18.15 15.65
N PRO A 242 29.03 -17.09 16.27
CA PRO A 242 29.83 -15.96 16.70
C PRO A 242 30.28 -16.14 18.15
N THR A 243 31.59 -16.13 18.35
CA THR A 243 32.32 -16.14 19.62
C THR A 243 32.27 -14.77 20.28
N GLU A 244 32.03 -14.75 21.59
CA GLU A 244 32.19 -13.61 22.51
C GLU A 244 33.67 -13.28 22.83
N HIS A 245 33.83 -12.16 23.54
CA HIS A 245 35.00 -11.53 24.18
C HIS A 245 35.54 -10.31 23.40
N THR A 246 35.77 -9.14 24.00
CA THR A 246 36.10 -8.84 25.40
C THR A 246 35.70 -7.41 25.80
N GLU A 247 35.43 -7.27 27.09
CA GLU A 247 35.19 -6.04 27.84
C GLU A 247 36.42 -5.11 27.86
N ASP A 248 36.19 -3.79 27.89
CA ASP A 248 36.91 -2.92 28.83
C ASP A 248 36.10 -1.67 29.22
N LYS A 249 35.66 -1.71 30.48
CA LYS A 249 35.58 -0.68 31.53
C LYS A 249 35.43 0.83 31.21
N VAL A 250 34.35 1.35 31.82
CA VAL A 250 34.29 2.52 32.75
C VAL A 250 34.25 3.93 32.15
N GLU A 251 33.10 4.61 32.26
CA GLU A 251 32.96 5.74 33.20
C GLU A 251 31.49 6.19 33.38
N ASN A 252 31.13 6.39 34.64
CA ASN A 252 29.88 6.97 35.12
C ASN A 252 29.70 8.42 34.65
N LYS A 253 28.50 8.79 34.17
CA LYS A 253 27.95 10.14 34.45
C LYS A 253 26.42 10.16 34.43
N LYS A 254 25.89 10.22 35.64
CA LYS A 254 24.51 10.49 36.01
C LYS A 254 24.21 11.97 35.71
N VAL A 255 23.33 12.27 34.74
CA VAL A 255 22.73 13.61 34.60
C VAL A 255 21.23 13.47 34.36
N THR A 256 20.48 13.71 35.43
CA THR A 256 19.09 14.13 35.41
C THR A 256 18.97 15.50 34.75
N LYS A 257 18.09 15.68 33.76
CA LYS A 257 17.47 16.99 33.47
C LYS A 257 16.24 16.89 32.55
N LYS A 258 15.10 17.15 33.18
CA LYS A 258 13.93 17.94 32.74
C LYS A 258 13.30 17.66 31.36
N VAL A 259 12.10 17.09 31.46
CA VAL A 259 10.94 17.31 30.59
C VAL A 259 10.76 18.79 30.25
N VAL A 260 10.70 19.12 28.96
CA VAL A 260 10.12 20.36 28.43
C VAL A 260 9.30 20.02 27.18
N ARG A 261 7.96 20.14 27.30
CA ARG A 261 7.03 20.21 26.17
C ARG A 261 7.22 21.54 25.44
N PRO A 262 7.24 21.60 24.10
CA PRO A 262 7.00 22.84 23.39
C PRO A 262 5.49 23.07 23.22
N ALA A 263 5.02 24.20 23.72
CA ALA A 263 3.69 24.74 23.46
C ALA A 263 3.63 25.34 22.05
N ILE A 264 2.65 24.93 21.24
CA ILE A 264 2.38 25.52 19.93
C ILE A 264 1.51 26.76 20.13
N SER A 265 2.08 27.93 19.85
CA SER A 265 1.43 29.23 19.91
C SER A 265 0.41 29.43 18.79
N LYS A 266 -0.81 29.84 19.15
CA LYS A 266 -1.85 30.33 18.25
C LYS A 266 -1.50 31.75 17.78
N ASN A 267 -1.27 31.95 16.48
CA ASN A 267 -1.18 33.28 15.88
C ASN A 267 -2.48 33.62 15.15
N THR A 268 -3.25 34.54 15.73
CA THR A 268 -4.37 35.25 15.11
C THR A 268 -3.83 36.45 14.32
N ARG A 269 -3.98 36.43 12.99
CA ARG A 269 -3.71 37.60 12.15
C ARG A 269 -4.94 38.50 12.11
N LYS A 270 -4.81 39.68 12.71
CA LYS A 270 -5.67 40.86 12.50
C LYS A 270 -5.44 41.37 11.07
N SER A 271 -6.51 41.53 10.29
CA SER A 271 -6.48 42.17 8.98
C SER A 271 -6.96 43.61 9.12
N THR A 272 -6.09 44.54 8.74
CA THR A 272 -6.30 45.99 8.79
C THR A 272 -7.03 46.44 7.53
N ARG A 273 -8.22 47.00 7.75
CA ARG A 273 -9.09 47.68 6.79
C ARG A 273 -8.41 48.97 6.30
N VAL A 274 -8.23 49.13 4.99
CA VAL A 274 -7.80 50.40 4.37
C VAL A 274 -8.89 50.87 3.42
N ASN A 275 -9.40 52.07 3.73
CA ASN A 275 -10.28 52.90 2.92
C ASN A 275 -9.61 53.32 1.61
N ARG A 276 -10.38 53.36 0.52
CA ARG A 276 -10.13 54.28 -0.60
C ARG A 276 -11.45 54.89 -1.07
N GLU A 277 -11.47 56.22 -1.04
CA GLU A 277 -12.47 57.10 -1.65
C GLU A 277 -12.33 57.14 -3.19
N PRO A 278 -13.37 57.64 -3.91
CA PRO A 278 -13.48 57.57 -5.36
C PRO A 278 -12.93 58.82 -6.06
N THR A 279 -12.52 58.68 -7.32
CA THR A 279 -12.26 59.82 -8.21
C THR A 279 -12.92 59.55 -9.57
N GLN A 280 -13.68 60.53 -10.04
CA GLN A 280 -14.52 60.55 -11.24
C GLN A 280 -13.79 61.15 -12.47
N MET A 281 -14.44 60.96 -13.64
CA MET A 281 -14.42 61.73 -14.92
C MET A 281 -13.34 61.31 -15.95
N GLU A 282 -13.74 60.63 -17.04
CA GLU A 282 -14.11 61.11 -18.42
C GLU A 282 -12.83 61.40 -19.26
N GLU A 283 -12.61 60.89 -20.48
CA GLU A 283 -13.35 61.01 -21.76
C GLU A 283 -12.70 60.05 -22.83
N PRO A 284 -13.36 59.70 -23.97
CA PRO A 284 -12.97 58.59 -24.86
C PRO A 284 -12.40 58.98 -26.23
N LEU A 285 -11.49 58.17 -26.82
CA LEU A 285 -11.23 58.18 -28.27
C LEU A 285 -10.81 56.80 -28.85
N GLN A 286 -11.68 56.34 -29.76
CA GLN A 286 -11.47 55.69 -31.07
C GLN A 286 -11.09 54.20 -31.24
N PRO A 287 -11.65 53.54 -32.30
CA PRO A 287 -11.49 52.12 -32.56
C PRO A 287 -10.32 51.83 -33.51
N VAL A 288 -9.43 50.91 -33.12
CA VAL A 288 -8.42 50.35 -34.01
C VAL A 288 -9.00 49.10 -34.68
N VAL A 289 -9.05 49.14 -36.00
CA VAL A 289 -9.33 48.01 -36.89
C VAL A 289 -8.13 47.08 -36.84
N GLU A 290 -8.28 45.85 -36.35
CA GLU A 290 -7.27 44.82 -36.58
C GLU A 290 -7.89 43.43 -36.81
N LYS A 291 -7.29 42.76 -37.80
CA LYS A 291 -7.75 41.56 -38.49
C LYS A 291 -7.81 40.37 -37.54
N VAL A 292 -8.97 39.71 -37.48
CA VAL A 292 -9.13 38.43 -36.77
C VAL A 292 -8.48 37.32 -37.58
N ALA A 293 -7.22 37.03 -37.27
CA ALA A 293 -6.62 35.73 -37.54
C ALA A 293 -7.11 34.73 -36.49
N ASN A 294 -7.81 33.72 -36.98
CA ASN A 294 -8.27 32.55 -36.25
C ASN A 294 -7.08 31.72 -35.73
N ILE A 295 -6.77 31.82 -34.43
CA ILE A 295 -6.08 30.77 -33.67
C ILE A 295 -6.66 30.74 -32.26
N ASN A 296 -7.41 29.68 -31.96
CA ASN A 296 -7.81 29.31 -30.59
C ASN A 296 -6.56 29.13 -29.70
N LYS A 297 -6.24 30.13 -28.88
CA LYS A 297 -5.36 29.96 -27.71
C LYS A 297 -6.22 30.14 -26.47
N ARG A 298 -6.50 29.02 -25.80
CA ARG A 298 -7.16 28.96 -24.50
C ARG A 298 -6.44 29.89 -23.52
N ALA A 299 -7.19 30.78 -22.89
CA ALA A 299 -6.70 31.65 -21.84
C ALA A 299 -6.20 30.81 -20.66
N SER A 300 -4.91 30.94 -20.34
CA SER A 300 -4.33 30.41 -19.11
C SER A 300 -4.74 31.31 -17.95
N ASN A 301 -5.61 30.83 -17.06
CA ASN A 301 -5.98 31.57 -15.86
C ASN A 301 -4.76 31.67 -14.93
N THR A 302 -4.23 32.88 -14.73
CA THR A 302 -3.13 33.18 -13.81
C THR A 302 -3.62 34.05 -12.67
N ILE A 303 -3.68 33.52 -11.45
CA ILE A 303 -3.99 34.30 -10.23
C ILE A 303 -2.77 35.15 -9.78
N THR A 304 -1.56 34.84 -10.23
CA THR A 304 -0.30 35.49 -9.79
C THR A 304 0.61 35.96 -10.93
N GLY A 305 0.13 36.01 -12.17
CA GLY A 305 0.94 36.41 -13.34
C GLY A 305 2.04 35.42 -13.76
N ARG A 306 2.19 34.29 -13.08
CA ARG A 306 3.04 33.17 -13.53
C ARG A 306 2.19 32.14 -14.26
N LYS A 307 2.58 31.80 -15.49
CA LYS A 307 1.96 30.72 -16.27
C LYS A 307 2.14 29.39 -15.53
N THR A 308 1.09 28.88 -14.91
CA THR A 308 1.06 27.53 -14.32
C THR A 308 0.58 26.55 -15.38
N LYS A 309 1.43 25.58 -15.75
CA LYS A 309 1.06 24.48 -16.65
C LYS A 309 -0.13 23.72 -16.08
N SER A 310 -1.10 23.38 -16.93
CA SER A 310 -2.23 22.52 -16.55
C SER A 310 -1.73 21.14 -16.10
N VAL A 311 -2.40 20.49 -15.14
CA VAL A 311 -2.06 19.10 -14.73
C VAL A 311 -2.03 18.16 -15.94
N LYS A 312 -2.90 18.38 -16.93
CA LYS A 312 -2.94 17.59 -18.17
C LYS A 312 -1.71 17.84 -19.07
N GLU A 313 -1.15 19.04 -18.99
CA GLU A 313 0.08 19.47 -19.70
C GLU A 313 1.33 18.99 -18.94
N GLN A 314 1.28 18.92 -17.61
CA GLN A 314 2.33 18.31 -16.77
C GLN A 314 2.39 16.79 -16.96
N ILE A 315 1.25 16.12 -17.15
CA ILE A 315 1.17 14.68 -17.41
C ILE A 315 1.61 14.35 -18.85
N SER A 316 1.32 15.22 -19.83
CA SER A 316 1.82 15.03 -21.21
C SER A 316 3.31 15.32 -21.35
N ASP A 317 3.88 16.21 -20.53
CA ASP A 317 5.32 16.49 -20.50
C ASP A 317 6.11 15.40 -19.73
N MET A 318 5.45 14.60 -18.90
CA MET A 318 6.04 13.41 -18.28
C MET A 318 5.94 12.25 -19.25
N ASP A 319 6.95 12.12 -20.13
CA ASP A 319 7.13 10.97 -21.03
C ASP A 319 7.06 9.66 -20.23
N ILE A 320 5.90 9.00 -20.28
CA ILE A 320 5.66 7.70 -19.65
C ILE A 320 6.70 6.67 -20.14
N GLU A 321 7.18 6.83 -21.37
CA GLU A 321 8.26 6.01 -21.93
C GLU A 321 9.60 6.26 -21.24
N LYS A 322 10.00 7.51 -20.99
CA LYS A 322 11.23 7.82 -20.23
C LYS A 322 11.16 7.32 -18.79
N ILE A 323 9.98 7.35 -18.17
CA ILE A 323 9.78 6.81 -16.82
C ILE A 323 9.93 5.28 -16.83
N LYS A 324 9.32 4.60 -17.82
CA LYS A 324 9.45 3.15 -17.99
C LYS A 324 10.90 2.73 -18.30
N GLU A 325 11.60 3.50 -19.12
CA GLU A 325 13.00 3.24 -19.48
C GLU A 325 13.93 3.46 -18.28
N LYS A 326 13.72 4.53 -17.50
CA LYS A 326 14.46 4.76 -16.25
C LYS A 326 14.22 3.63 -15.25
N TYR A 327 12.98 3.18 -15.09
CA TYR A 327 12.65 2.08 -14.17
C TYR A 327 13.32 0.76 -14.59
N LYS A 328 13.38 0.47 -15.90
CA LYS A 328 14.12 -0.70 -16.41
C LYS A 328 15.62 -0.60 -16.14
N SER A 329 16.22 0.57 -16.37
CA SER A 329 17.63 0.82 -16.08
C SER A 329 17.97 0.64 -14.60
N ASP A 330 17.15 1.20 -13.69
CA ASP A 330 17.35 1.08 -12.25
C ASP A 330 17.28 -0.38 -11.77
N MET A 331 16.34 -1.17 -12.32
CA MET A 331 16.21 -2.61 -12.01
C MET A 331 17.44 -3.40 -12.47
N GLU A 332 17.99 -3.09 -13.64
CA GLU A 332 19.17 -3.77 -14.17
C GLU A 332 20.43 -3.42 -13.38
N GLN A 333 20.58 -2.16 -12.97
CA GLN A 333 21.67 -1.70 -12.11
C GLN A 333 21.61 -2.35 -10.72
N MET A 334 20.40 -2.49 -10.16
CA MET A 334 20.21 -3.17 -8.88
C MET A 334 20.60 -4.65 -8.95
N LYS A 335 20.25 -5.35 -10.04
CA LYS A 335 20.68 -6.74 -10.27
C LYS A 335 22.21 -6.86 -10.34
N LYS A 336 22.88 -5.98 -11.10
CA LYS A 336 24.35 -5.95 -11.19
C LYS A 336 25.01 -5.71 -9.84
N ASN A 337 24.46 -4.81 -9.02
CA ASN A 337 24.97 -4.54 -7.68
C ASN A 337 24.78 -5.74 -6.75
N VAL A 338 23.64 -6.43 -6.81
CA VAL A 338 23.40 -7.64 -6.02
C VAL A 338 24.38 -8.77 -6.41
N GLU A 339 24.63 -8.95 -7.70
CA GLU A 339 25.60 -9.94 -8.19
C GLU A 339 27.05 -9.59 -7.79
N ALA A 340 27.42 -8.30 -7.86
CA ALA A 340 28.73 -7.86 -7.41
C ALA A 340 28.92 -8.11 -5.90
N ILE A 341 27.91 -7.81 -5.09
CA ILE A 341 27.93 -8.07 -3.64
C ILE A 341 28.04 -9.57 -3.35
N LYS A 342 27.33 -10.42 -4.12
CA LYS A 342 27.43 -11.87 -4.01
C LYS A 342 28.86 -12.35 -4.31
N LYS A 343 29.47 -11.86 -5.40
CA LYS A 343 30.85 -12.23 -5.78
C LYS A 343 31.90 -11.79 -4.75
N THR A 344 31.76 -10.61 -4.16
CA THR A 344 32.67 -10.13 -3.11
C THR A 344 32.52 -10.85 -1.77
N LYS A 345 31.41 -11.57 -1.54
CA LYS A 345 31.20 -12.38 -0.33
C LYS A 345 31.60 -13.84 -0.51
N SER A 346 31.86 -14.28 -1.74
CA SER A 346 32.27 -15.64 -2.08
C SER A 346 33.76 -15.76 -2.45
N SER A 347 34.52 -14.66 -2.40
CA SER A 347 35.99 -14.62 -2.45
C SER A 347 36.50 -14.18 -1.08
#